data_AF-T1C6N8-F1
#
_entry.id   AF-T1C6N8-F1
#
_cell.length_a   1.000
_cell.length_b   1.000
_cell.length_c   1.000
_cell.angle_alpha   90.00
_cell.angle_beta   90.00
_cell.angle_gamma   90.00
#
_symmetry.space_group_name_H-M   'P 1'
#
loop_
_entity.id
_entity.type
_entity.pdbx_description
1 polymer ?
#
loop_
_entity_poly.entity_id
_entity_poly.type
_entity_poly.pdbx_seq_one_letter_code
_entity_poly.pdbx_strand_id
1 'polypeptide(L)'
;MKRAQNKRVLISMVEIDPEMGGAKRVIVAMCRSENAEDVMVLAKRYIASGTTIFTDENPAYNRLDTRFQHFVVNHGEEYSTPDGVSDN
;
A
#
# COMPACT_ATOMS: atom_id res chain seq x y z
N MET A 1 -22.13 -4.42 16.76
CA MET A 1 -20.81 -4.91 17.24
C MET A 1 -19.96 -3.72 17.71
N LYS A 2 -19.71 -3.56 19.02
CA LYS A 2 -18.93 -2.43 19.59
C LYS A 2 -17.45 -2.40 19.14
N ARG A 3 -16.88 -3.54 18.72
CA ARG A 3 -15.47 -3.65 18.30
C ARG A 3 -15.11 -2.82 17.05
N ALA A 4 -16.04 -2.61 16.13
CA ALA A 4 -15.76 -1.87 14.89
C ALA A 4 -15.64 -0.35 15.11
N GLN A 5 -16.31 0.22 16.12
CA GLN A 5 -16.33 1.68 16.35
C GLN A 5 -14.96 2.27 16.72
N ASN A 6 -14.16 1.52 17.46
CA ASN A 6 -12.81 1.94 17.87
C ASN A 6 -11.71 1.25 17.08
N LYS A 7 -12.06 0.50 16.03
CA LYS A 7 -11.04 -0.08 15.15
C LYS A 7 -10.22 1.06 14.56
N ARG A 8 -8.92 0.85 14.49
CA ARG A 8 -7.98 1.65 13.72
C ARG A 8 -7.23 0.70 12.81
N VAL A 9 -6.81 1.21 11.67
CA VAL A 9 -5.91 0.52 10.76
C VAL A 9 -4.65 1.35 10.64
N LEU A 10 -3.53 0.67 10.42
CA LEU A 10 -2.29 1.31 10.06
C LEU A 10 -2.08 1.07 8.58
N ILE A 11 -1.86 2.14 7.83
CA ILE A 11 -1.42 2.07 6.43
C ILE A 11 0.07 2.38 6.46
N SER A 12 0.88 1.42 6.04
CA SER A 12 2.33 1.53 5.95
C SER A 12 2.71 1.74 4.48
N MET A 13 3.43 2.82 4.20
CA MET A 13 4.03 3.08 2.89
C MET A 13 5.53 2.85 3.03
N VAL A 14 6.05 1.88 2.29
CA VAL A 14 7.46 1.47 2.34
C VAL A 14 8.11 1.85 1.01
N GLU A 15 9.16 2.66 1.08
CA GLU A 15 10.01 2.98 -0.07
C GLU A 15 11.15 1.97 -0.12
N ILE A 16 11.31 1.29 -1.26
CA ILE A 16 12.39 0.34 -1.49
C ILE A 16 13.71 1.09 -1.68
N ASP A 17 14.78 0.60 -1.07
CA ASP A 17 16.15 1.06 -1.35
C ASP A 17 16.71 0.33 -2.58
N PRO A 18 16.90 1.02 -3.73
CA PRO A 18 17.38 0.36 -4.94
C PRO A 18 18.88 0.02 -4.89
N GLU A 19 19.65 0.62 -3.97
CA GLU A 19 21.10 0.40 -3.88
C GLU A 19 21.44 -0.70 -2.87
N MET A 20 20.76 -0.71 -1.72
CA MET A 20 21.04 -1.65 -0.63
C MET A 20 20.05 -2.82 -0.56
N GLY A 21 18.91 -2.73 -1.26
CA GLY A 21 17.77 -3.61 -1.04
C GLY A 21 17.02 -3.30 0.27
N GLY A 22 15.81 -3.84 0.42
CA GLY A 22 14.97 -3.59 1.59
C GLY A 22 14.37 -2.19 1.63
N ALA A 23 14.05 -1.69 2.82
CA ALA A 23 13.33 -0.42 3.01
C ALA A 23 14.27 0.78 3.24
N LYS A 24 14.18 1.79 2.39
CA LYS A 24 14.86 3.09 2.54
C LYS A 24 14.14 4.02 3.50
N ARG A 25 12.81 4.02 3.46
CA ARG A 25 11.95 4.89 4.27
C ARG A 25 10.59 4.24 4.50
N VAL A 26 10.08 4.39 5.72
CA VAL A 26 8.74 3.91 6.08
C VAL A 26 7.94 5.07 6.64
N ILE A 27 6.71 5.25 6.13
CA ILE A 27 5.73 6.19 6.66
C ILE A 27 4.51 5.39 7.11
N VAL A 28 4.12 5.54 8.37
CA VAL A 28 2.96 4.87 8.94
C VAL A 28 1.88 5.89 9.27
N ALA A 29 0.67 5.66 8.76
CA ALA A 29 -0.50 6.50 9.02
C ALA A 29 -1.60 5.70 9.72
N MET A 30 -2.14 6.26 10.81
CA MET A 30 -3.28 5.67 11.51
C MET A 30 -4.60 6.20 10.94
N CYS A 31 -5.42 5.30 10.38
CA CYS A 31 -6.73 5.62 9.83
C CYS A 31 -7.85 4.95 10.64
N ARG A 32 -9.08 5.45 10.50
CA ARG A 32 -10.26 4.84 11.17
C ARG A 32 -10.65 3.51 10.52
N SER A 33 -10.51 3.43 9.21
CA SER A 33 -10.73 2.24 8.41
C SER A 33 -9.86 2.31 7.17
N GLU A 34 -9.64 1.16 6.56
CA GLU A 34 -9.02 1.07 5.26
C GLU A 34 -10.07 1.40 4.21
N ASN A 35 -9.90 2.53 3.52
CA ASN A 35 -10.85 3.02 2.55
C ASN A 35 -10.14 3.84 1.46
N ALA A 36 -10.75 3.90 0.29
CA ALA A 36 -10.11 4.47 -0.88
C ALA A 36 -9.90 5.99 -0.81
N GLU A 37 -10.64 6.71 0.03
CA GLU A 37 -10.45 8.16 0.20
C GLU A 37 -9.18 8.45 1.00
N ASP A 38 -9.04 7.84 2.17
CA ASP A 38 -7.86 7.99 3.02
C ASP A 38 -6.59 7.51 2.30
N VAL A 39 -6.66 6.36 1.61
CA VAL A 39 -5.56 5.81 0.80
C VAL A 39 -5.11 6.84 -0.25
N MET A 40 -6.04 7.41 -1.02
CA MET A 40 -5.69 8.37 -2.06
C MET A 40 -5.14 9.68 -1.50
N VAL A 41 -5.63 10.15 -0.34
CA VAL A 41 -5.09 11.33 0.34
C VAL A 41 -3.65 11.08 0.77
N LEU A 42 -3.37 9.93 1.39
CA LEU A 42 -2.03 9.56 1.83
C LEU A 42 -1.08 9.39 0.64
N ALA A 43 -1.48 8.65 -0.39
CA ALA A 43 -0.68 8.40 -1.57
C ALA A 43 -0.32 9.70 -2.30
N LYS A 44 -1.28 10.62 -2.50
CA LYS A 44 -1.01 11.92 -3.12
C LYS A 44 -0.04 12.79 -2.30
N ARG A 45 -0.05 12.63 -0.98
CA ARG A 45 0.76 13.44 -0.07
C ARG A 45 2.20 12.95 0.00
N TYR A 46 2.40 11.63 0.00
CA TYR A 46 3.70 11.04 0.34
C TYR A 46 4.39 10.31 -0.82
N ILE A 47 3.66 10.00 -1.90
CA ILE A 47 4.19 9.25 -3.04
C ILE A 47 4.27 10.15 -4.27
N ALA A 48 5.41 10.13 -4.93
CA ALA A 48 5.63 10.89 -6.16
C ALA A 48 4.73 10.37 -7.29
N SER A 49 4.26 11.27 -8.16
CA SER A 49 3.43 10.88 -9.31
C SER A 49 4.22 9.95 -10.25
N GLY A 50 3.56 8.94 -10.82
CA GLY A 50 4.19 7.99 -11.73
C GLY A 50 5.07 6.93 -11.06
N THR A 51 5.16 6.92 -9.72
CA THR A 51 5.77 5.81 -8.98
C THR A 51 5.00 4.52 -9.20
N THR A 52 5.72 3.41 -9.30
CA THR A 52 5.15 2.05 -9.28
C THR A 52 4.84 1.67 -7.84
N ILE A 53 3.60 1.24 -7.58
CA ILE A 53 3.11 0.86 -6.25
C ILE A 53 2.60 -0.57 -6.30
N PHE A 54 2.90 -1.32 -5.24
CA PHE A 54 2.37 -2.65 -4.96
C PHE A 54 1.50 -2.58 -3.71
N THR A 55 0.35 -3.24 -3.73
CA THR A 55 -0.55 -3.37 -2.57
C THR A 55 -1.13 -4.77 -2.49
N ASP A 56 -1.73 -5.10 -1.35
CA ASP A 56 -2.62 -6.26 -1.24
C ASP A 56 -3.90 -6.10 -2.09
N GLU A 57 -4.73 -7.15 -2.07
CA GLU A 57 -5.97 -7.26 -2.81
C GLU A 57 -7.17 -6.43 -2.30
N ASN A 58 -6.98 -5.56 -1.30
CA ASN A 58 -8.08 -4.79 -0.73
C ASN A 58 -8.63 -3.74 -1.73
N PRO A 59 -9.96 -3.68 -1.96
CA PRO A 59 -10.59 -2.70 -2.86
C PRO A 59 -10.31 -1.23 -2.53
N ALA A 60 -9.87 -0.91 -1.31
CA ALA A 60 -9.43 0.43 -0.93
C ALA A 60 -8.29 0.94 -1.83
N TYR A 61 -7.46 0.06 -2.38
CA TYR A 61 -6.30 0.41 -3.19
C TYR A 61 -6.62 0.59 -4.68
N ASN A 62 -7.78 0.12 -5.16
CA ASN A 62 -8.14 0.11 -6.59
C ASN A 62 -8.01 1.46 -7.29
N ARG A 63 -8.17 2.59 -6.58
CA ARG A 63 -8.09 3.93 -7.19
C ARG A 63 -6.68 4.44 -7.42
N LEU A 64 -5.65 3.73 -6.94
CA LEU A 64 -4.25 4.12 -7.10
C LEU A 64 -3.82 4.08 -8.58
N ASP A 65 -4.41 3.17 -9.37
CA ASP A 65 -4.22 3.04 -10.81
C ASP A 65 -4.45 4.34 -11.60
N THR A 66 -5.29 5.24 -11.08
CA THR A 66 -5.58 6.54 -11.71
C THR A 66 -4.39 7.50 -11.75
N ARG A 67 -3.34 7.24 -10.97
CA ARG A 67 -2.18 8.14 -10.81
C ARG A 67 -0.84 7.42 -10.82
N PHE A 68 -0.83 6.15 -10.44
CA PHE A 68 0.36 5.35 -10.22
C PHE A 68 0.31 4.12 -11.12
N GLN A 69 1.47 3.58 -11.48
CA GLN A 69 1.50 2.23 -12.02
C GLN A 69 1.25 1.28 -10.85
N HIS A 70 0.04 0.75 -10.76
CA HIS A 70 -0.42 0.00 -9.59
C HIS A 70 -0.51 -1.49 -9.91
N PHE A 71 0.16 -2.29 -9.08
CA PHE A 71 0.10 -3.74 -9.08
C PHE A 71 -0.48 -4.23 -7.76
N VAL A 72 -1.18 -5.37 -7.84
CA VAL A 72 -1.84 -5.98 -6.70
C VAL A 72 -1.24 -7.37 -6.52
N VAL A 73 -0.85 -7.70 -5.29
CA VAL A 73 -0.38 -9.03 -4.93
C VAL A 73 -1.46 -9.74 -4.11
N ASN A 74 -1.74 -10.96 -4.53
CA ASN A 74 -2.76 -11.81 -3.92
C ASN A 74 -2.12 -12.69 -2.85
N HIS A 75 -2.36 -12.35 -1.57
CA HIS A 75 -1.82 -13.07 -0.42
C HIS A 75 -2.34 -14.52 -0.27
N GLY A 76 -3.32 -14.93 -1.10
CA GLY A 76 -3.84 -16.29 -1.14
C GLY A 76 -3.12 -17.24 -2.11
N GLU A 77 -2.34 -16.72 -3.07
CA GLU A 77 -1.74 -17.51 -4.15
C GLU A 77 -0.21 -17.38 -4.23
N GLU A 78 0.36 -16.18 -4.06
CA GLU A 78 1.80 -15.95 -4.18
C GLU A 78 2.29 -14.93 -3.14
N TYR A 79 3.37 -15.27 -2.42
CA TYR A 79 4.09 -14.33 -1.52
C TYR A 79 5.07 -13.43 -2.31
N SER A 80 5.40 -13.83 -3.54
CA SER A 80 6.23 -13.11 -4.50
C SER A 80 5.90 -13.61 -5.91
N THR A 81 5.85 -12.71 -6.89
CA THR A 81 5.63 -13.10 -8.31
C THR A 81 6.88 -13.80 -8.89
N PRO A 82 6.74 -14.53 -10.02
CA PRO A 82 7.89 -15.12 -10.74
C PRO A 82 8.95 -14.10 -11.19
N ASP A 83 8.56 -12.84 -11.37
CA ASP A 83 9.44 -11.73 -11.74
C ASP A 83 10.14 -11.09 -10.52
N GLY A 84 9.98 -11.67 -9.32
CA GLY A 84 10.66 -11.24 -8.10
C GLY A 84 10.03 -10.04 -7.38
N VAL A 85 8.75 -9.75 -7.66
CA VAL A 85 7.99 -8.74 -6.89
C VAL A 85 7.54 -9.40 -5.59
N SER A 86 8.08 -8.95 -4.45
CA SER A 86 7.74 -9.38 -3.09
C SER A 86 7.23 -8.20 -2.28
N ASP A 87 6.22 -8.44 -1.44
CA ASP A 87 5.54 -7.44 -0.62
C ASP A 87 6.06 -7.38 0.82
N ASN A 88 7.21 -8.03 1.07
CA ASN A 88 7.94 -7.98 2.34
C ASN A 88 9.44 -7.78 2.12
#